data_AF-A0A844Z1D5-F1
#
_entry.id   AF-A0A844Z1D5-F1
#
_cell.length_a   1.000
_cell.length_b   1.000
_cell.length_c   1.000
_cell.angle_alpha   90.00
_cell.angle_beta   90.00
_cell.angle_gamma   90.00
#
_symmetry.space_group_name_H-M   'P 1'
#
loop_
_entity.id
_entity.type
_entity.pdbx_description
1 polymer ?
#
loop_
_entity_poly.entity_id
_entity_poly.type
_entity_poly.pdbx_seq_one_letter_code
_entity_poly.pdbx_strand_id
1 'polypeptide(L)'
;MRTIITAALSLALAACGQASPDSQDAGEPAALAAAGNAAIDFGDDASRWANDNECDDKRFIDAGMTATPLLDEDIGHDATDCRTAYEAGNLQLRQAVPARPLSAPVDGTVDFGDDTSRWANDNECDDKRFTGPGMTETPLLDEDIGHDATDCRLAYEAGRLQLADGDAGAAPAK
;
A
#
# COMPACT_ATOMS: atom_id res chain seq x y z
N MET A 1 64.56 54.95 36.19
CA MET A 1 64.58 53.60 35.58
C MET A 1 63.14 53.19 35.35
N ARG A 2 62.80 52.82 34.11
CA ARG A 2 61.44 52.60 33.61
C ARG A 2 60.89 51.25 34.06
N THR A 3 59.61 51.26 34.42
CA THR A 3 58.75 50.10 34.68
C THR A 3 57.83 49.91 33.45
N ILE A 4 57.32 48.67 33.27
CA ILE A 4 56.20 48.24 32.41
C ILE A 4 56.62 48.17 30.91
N ILE A 5 56.36 47.10 30.14
CA ILE A 5 55.05 46.68 29.62
C ILE A 5 55.14 45.26 29.05
N THR A 6 54.23 44.40 29.51
CA THR A 6 53.79 43.14 28.91
C THR A 6 53.16 43.41 27.54
N ALA A 7 53.62 42.76 26.47
CA ALA A 7 52.95 42.81 25.17
C ALA A 7 52.49 41.40 24.78
N ALA A 8 51.17 41.24 24.79
CA ALA A 8 50.45 40.09 24.25
C ALA A 8 50.67 39.98 22.74
N LEU A 9 50.90 38.76 22.24
CA LEU A 9 50.92 38.46 20.81
C LEU A 9 49.59 37.81 20.45
N SER A 10 48.81 38.54 19.65
CA SER A 10 47.46 38.16 19.22
C SER A 10 47.48 37.23 18.00
N LEU A 11 46.65 36.20 18.09
CA LEU A 11 45.63 35.75 17.12
C LEU A 11 46.00 35.61 15.64
N ALA A 12 45.92 34.39 15.13
CA ALA A 12 45.53 34.11 13.75
C ALA A 12 44.50 32.96 13.72
N LEU A 13 43.35 33.26 13.12
CA LEU A 13 42.20 32.40 12.85
C LEU A 13 42.49 31.51 11.64
N ALA A 14 42.11 30.23 11.68
CA ALA A 14 41.89 29.41 10.50
C ALA A 14 40.68 28.49 10.75
N ALA A 15 39.75 28.46 9.80
CA ALA A 15 38.45 27.81 9.89
C ALA A 15 38.32 26.65 8.88
N CYS A 16 37.30 25.81 9.16
CA CYS A 16 36.52 24.93 8.28
C CYS A 16 36.86 23.42 8.24
N GLY A 17 35.78 22.62 8.37
CA GLY A 17 35.66 21.19 8.02
C GLY A 17 36.19 20.22 9.08
N GLN A 18 35.50 19.17 9.53
CA GLN A 18 34.51 18.33 8.85
C GLN A 18 33.94 17.25 9.81
N ALA A 19 32.74 16.77 9.46
CA ALA A 19 31.97 15.56 9.85
C ALA A 19 32.81 14.32 10.27
N SER A 20 32.37 13.26 10.95
CA SER A 20 31.15 12.72 11.60
C SER A 20 31.61 11.44 12.34
N PRO A 21 30.80 10.78 13.20
CA PRO A 21 31.17 9.52 13.86
C PRO A 21 30.97 8.31 12.92
N ASP A 22 31.93 7.38 12.92
CA ASP A 22 31.90 6.20 12.05
C ASP A 22 32.10 4.89 12.84
N SER A 23 31.32 3.88 12.45
CA SER A 23 31.48 2.42 12.64
C SER A 23 31.33 1.88 14.09
N GLN A 24 30.27 1.17 14.51
CA GLN A 24 29.49 0.03 13.95
C GLN A 24 30.32 -1.20 13.57
N ASP A 25 30.33 -2.20 14.46
CA ASP A 25 30.60 -3.64 14.24
C ASP A 25 30.14 -4.38 15.51
N ALA A 26 29.51 -5.55 15.54
CA ALA A 26 28.69 -6.40 14.67
C ALA A 26 28.19 -7.50 15.62
N GLY A 27 27.00 -8.06 15.41
CA GLY A 27 26.55 -9.18 16.25
C GLY A 27 25.08 -9.57 16.13
N GLU A 28 24.63 -9.89 14.93
CA GLU A 28 23.49 -10.78 14.66
C GLU A 28 23.88 -12.24 15.02
N PRO A 29 22.95 -13.14 15.43
CA PRO A 29 21.96 -13.65 14.47
C PRO A 29 20.60 -14.11 15.03
N ALA A 30 19.52 -13.83 14.28
CA ALA A 30 18.49 -14.83 13.98
C ALA A 30 17.59 -14.36 12.83
N ALA A 31 17.88 -14.89 11.64
CA ALA A 31 17.04 -14.79 10.46
C ALA A 31 15.70 -15.51 10.67
N LEU A 32 14.59 -14.78 10.51
CA LEU A 32 13.36 -15.27 9.87
C LEU A 32 12.41 -14.08 9.57
N ALA A 33 12.48 -13.55 8.33
CA ALA A 33 11.40 -12.93 7.56
C ALA A 33 11.97 -11.99 6.48
N ALA A 34 12.72 -12.55 5.52
CA ALA A 34 12.99 -11.84 4.26
C ALA A 34 11.89 -12.22 3.27
N ALA A 35 10.76 -11.52 3.35
CA ALA A 35 9.74 -11.52 2.31
C ALA A 35 9.50 -10.07 1.88
N GLY A 36 10.03 -9.69 0.71
CA GLY A 36 9.50 -8.56 -0.05
C GLY A 36 10.18 -7.19 0.07
N ASN A 37 11.51 -7.08 0.13
CA ASN A 37 12.17 -5.77 -0.03
C ASN A 37 12.38 -5.40 -1.51
N ALA A 38 11.28 -5.15 -2.23
CA ALA A 38 11.33 -3.96 -3.08
C ALA A 38 11.27 -2.77 -2.10
N ALA A 39 12.23 -1.85 -2.13
CA ALA A 39 12.18 -0.68 -1.26
C ALA A 39 10.87 0.07 -1.55
N ILE A 40 10.01 0.20 -0.53
CA ILE A 40 8.72 0.88 -0.65
C ILE A 40 9.00 2.36 -0.98
N ASP A 41 8.40 2.85 -2.05
CA ASP A 41 8.45 4.26 -2.41
C ASP A 41 7.33 5.01 -1.68
N PHE A 42 7.69 5.62 -0.55
CA PHE A 42 6.79 6.44 0.26
C PHE A 42 6.48 7.80 -0.39
N GLY A 43 7.26 8.24 -1.39
CA GLY A 43 7.05 9.52 -2.06
C GLY A 43 7.56 10.74 -1.27
N ASP A 44 6.80 11.84 -1.30
CA ASP A 44 7.08 13.13 -0.64
C ASP A 44 5.98 13.55 0.35
N ASP A 45 6.07 14.76 0.91
CA ASP A 45 5.10 15.33 1.86
C ASP A 45 4.32 16.51 1.24
N ALA A 46 3.96 16.43 -0.04
CA ALA A 46 3.32 17.55 -0.75
C ALA A 46 1.81 17.68 -0.49
N SER A 47 1.16 16.71 0.16
CA SER A 47 -0.27 16.79 0.48
C SER A 47 -0.55 17.86 1.54
N ARG A 48 -1.77 18.38 1.53
CA ARG A 48 -2.30 19.25 2.60
C ARG A 48 -2.46 18.52 3.94
N TRP A 49 -2.46 17.19 3.93
CA TRP A 49 -2.61 16.34 5.11
C TRP A 49 -1.27 15.74 5.57
N ALA A 50 -0.19 15.95 4.82
CA ALA A 50 1.13 15.47 5.21
C ALA A 50 1.62 16.09 6.52
N ASN A 51 2.37 15.30 7.31
CA ASN A 51 2.95 15.69 8.60
C ASN A 51 1.91 15.98 9.70
N ASP A 52 0.78 15.28 9.69
CA ASP A 52 -0.27 15.40 10.70
C ASP A 52 -0.36 14.22 11.67
N ASN A 53 0.61 13.29 11.58
CA ASN A 53 0.72 12.05 12.37
C ASN A 53 -0.26 10.94 12.01
N GLU A 54 -0.95 11.06 10.89
CA GLU A 54 -1.73 10.00 10.27
C GLU A 54 -1.20 9.71 8.86
N CYS A 55 -1.37 8.48 8.35
CA CYS A 55 -1.05 8.19 6.95
C CYS A 55 -2.29 8.40 6.06
N ASP A 56 -2.19 9.28 5.06
CA ASP A 56 -3.24 9.56 4.07
C ASP A 56 -3.05 8.81 2.75
N ASP A 57 -1.93 8.11 2.60
CA ASP A 57 -1.64 7.37 1.38
C ASP A 57 -2.48 6.09 1.31
N LYS A 58 -3.42 6.08 0.36
CA LYS A 58 -4.33 4.96 0.16
C LYS A 58 -3.62 3.65 -0.25
N ARG A 59 -2.32 3.63 -0.52
CA ARG A 59 -1.55 2.40 -0.71
C ARG A 59 -1.33 1.62 0.59
N PHE A 60 -1.53 2.23 1.77
CA PHE A 60 -1.32 1.60 3.09
C PHE A 60 -2.64 1.31 3.83
N ILE A 61 -2.64 0.37 4.77
CA ILE A 61 -3.80 -0.02 5.59
C ILE A 61 -3.36 -0.29 7.03
N ASP A 62 -4.33 -0.45 7.93
CA ASP A 62 -4.21 -0.73 9.38
C ASP A 62 -4.15 0.53 10.27
N ALA A 63 -3.65 0.37 11.49
CA ALA A 63 -3.82 1.27 12.62
C ALA A 63 -3.13 2.63 12.49
N GLY A 64 -2.21 2.78 11.52
CA GLY A 64 -1.56 4.06 11.24
C GLY A 64 -2.25 4.93 10.19
N MET A 65 -3.41 4.51 9.65
CA MET A 65 -4.15 5.28 8.64
C MET A 65 -4.95 6.42 9.25
N THR A 66 -5.12 7.50 8.48
CA THR A 66 -6.11 8.53 8.81
C THR A 66 -7.51 7.94 9.00
N ALA A 67 -8.29 8.59 9.86
CA ALA A 67 -9.73 8.34 9.98
C ALA A 67 -10.56 9.09 8.92
N THR A 68 -9.93 9.97 8.12
CA THR A 68 -10.59 10.79 7.12
C THR A 68 -10.69 10.06 5.75
N PRO A 69 -11.56 10.52 4.83
CA PRO A 69 -11.66 9.91 3.51
C PRO A 69 -10.35 10.00 2.73
N LEU A 70 -9.86 8.85 2.27
CA LEU A 70 -8.66 8.75 1.45
C LEU A 70 -8.90 9.28 0.03
N LEU A 71 -7.99 10.11 -0.47
CA LEU A 71 -8.07 10.67 -1.81
C LEU A 71 -6.95 10.16 -2.71
N ASP A 72 -7.21 10.10 -4.01
CA ASP A 72 -6.23 9.68 -5.01
C ASP A 72 -5.06 10.67 -5.13
N GLU A 73 -5.29 11.93 -4.77
CA GLU A 73 -4.26 12.98 -4.75
C GLU A 73 -3.26 12.84 -3.60
N ASP A 74 -3.53 12.00 -2.60
CA ASP A 74 -2.65 11.80 -1.44
C ASP A 74 -1.70 10.61 -1.60
N ILE A 75 -1.80 9.87 -2.72
CA ILE A 75 -0.94 8.73 -3.02
C ILE A 75 0.52 9.20 -3.17
N GLY A 76 1.39 8.77 -2.26
CA GLY A 76 2.81 9.13 -2.26
C GLY A 76 3.09 10.59 -1.89
N HIS A 77 2.15 11.25 -1.23
CA HIS A 77 2.26 12.66 -0.85
C HIS A 77 2.18 12.88 0.66
N ASP A 78 2.35 11.80 1.43
CA ASP A 78 2.42 11.80 2.90
C ASP A 78 3.49 10.81 3.41
N ALA A 79 4.71 10.99 2.91
CA ALA A 79 5.79 10.03 3.08
C ALA A 79 6.27 9.88 4.53
N THR A 80 6.34 10.97 5.28
CA THR A 80 6.91 10.98 6.64
C THR A 80 6.04 10.20 7.62
N ASP A 81 4.72 10.41 7.60
CA ASP A 81 3.80 9.73 8.52
C ASP A 81 3.58 8.27 8.12
N CYS A 82 3.36 8.00 6.83
CA CYS A 82 3.23 6.63 6.32
C CYS A 82 4.49 5.78 6.57
N ARG A 83 5.69 6.35 6.40
CA ARG A 83 6.94 5.64 6.74
C ARG A 83 7.02 5.33 8.22
N THR A 84 6.76 6.33 9.06
CA THR A 84 6.87 6.20 10.51
C THR A 84 5.92 5.12 11.03
N ALA A 85 4.66 5.13 10.56
CA ALA A 85 3.67 4.16 10.97
C ALA A 85 3.91 2.76 10.38
N TYR A 86 4.46 2.64 9.16
CA TYR A 86 4.89 1.37 8.58
C TYR A 86 6.07 0.75 9.34
N GLU A 87 7.10 1.54 9.66
CA GLU A 87 8.27 1.07 10.43
C GLU A 87 7.90 0.71 11.88
N ALA A 88 6.87 1.34 12.44
CA ALA A 88 6.29 0.98 13.73
C ALA A 88 5.45 -0.31 13.69
N GLY A 89 5.20 -0.89 12.50
CA GLY A 89 4.34 -2.06 12.31
C GLY A 89 2.84 -1.76 12.44
N ASN A 90 2.46 -0.48 12.40
CA ASN A 90 1.07 -0.03 12.46
C ASN A 90 0.42 0.07 11.08
N LEU A 91 1.22 0.00 10.02
CA LEU A 91 0.74 -0.02 8.64
C LEU A 91 1.25 -1.24 7.88
N GLN A 92 0.43 -1.69 6.94
CA GLN A 92 0.79 -2.61 5.87
C GLN A 92 0.56 -1.93 4.53
N LEU A 93 1.39 -2.21 3.52
CA LEU A 93 0.98 -1.91 2.14
C LEU A 93 -0.23 -2.80 1.81
N ARG A 94 -1.27 -2.22 1.21
CA ARG A 94 -2.36 -2.95 0.55
C ARG A 94 -1.75 -3.75 -0.60
N GLN A 95 -1.27 -4.94 -0.25
CA GLN A 95 -0.49 -5.87 -1.06
C GLN A 95 0.77 -5.26 -1.69
N ALA A 96 1.93 -5.52 -1.09
CA ALA A 96 3.20 -5.45 -1.81
C ALA A 96 3.26 -6.60 -2.85
N VAL A 97 2.55 -6.44 -3.97
CA VAL A 97 2.74 -7.29 -5.15
C VAL A 97 3.88 -6.69 -5.98
N PRO A 98 5.09 -7.29 -6.05
CA PRO A 98 5.77 -7.28 -7.34
C PRO A 98 4.74 -7.85 -8.32
N ALA A 99 4.58 -7.25 -9.50
CA ALA A 99 3.68 -7.71 -10.55
C ALA A 99 3.75 -9.25 -10.68
N ARG A 100 2.87 -9.91 -9.95
CA ARG A 100 2.66 -11.34 -9.92
C ARG A 100 1.25 -11.42 -10.45
N PRO A 101 1.03 -12.10 -11.57
CA PRO A 101 -0.30 -12.23 -12.12
C PRO A 101 -1.23 -12.64 -11.00
N LEU A 102 -2.35 -11.89 -10.94
CA LEU A 102 -3.47 -12.07 -10.06
C LEU A 102 -3.65 -13.54 -9.72
N SER A 103 -4.06 -13.80 -8.49
CA SER A 103 -4.57 -15.09 -8.06
C SER A 103 -5.72 -15.54 -8.97
N ALA A 104 -5.39 -16.10 -10.13
CA ALA A 104 -5.94 -17.37 -10.50
C ALA A 104 -5.71 -18.25 -9.26
N PRO A 105 -6.70 -19.06 -8.86
CA PRO A 105 -6.54 -19.87 -7.66
C PRO A 105 -5.28 -20.70 -7.79
N VAL A 106 -4.88 -21.31 -6.69
CA VAL A 106 -3.64 -22.08 -6.60
C VAL A 106 -3.51 -23.15 -7.72
N ASP A 107 -4.59 -23.42 -8.49
CA ASP A 107 -4.65 -24.25 -9.70
C ASP A 107 -5.17 -23.58 -11.01
N GLY A 108 -5.34 -22.25 -11.09
CA GLY A 108 -5.72 -21.54 -12.33
C GLY A 108 -7.22 -21.43 -12.64
N THR A 109 -8.11 -21.93 -11.76
CA THR A 109 -9.55 -22.12 -12.02
C THR A 109 -10.46 -21.17 -11.21
N VAL A 110 -10.94 -20.06 -11.79
CA VAL A 110 -11.84 -19.08 -11.13
C VAL A 110 -12.98 -19.73 -10.34
N ASP A 111 -13.21 -19.30 -9.09
CA ASP A 111 -14.36 -19.74 -8.27
C ASP A 111 -15.57 -18.84 -8.51
N PHE A 112 -16.52 -19.34 -9.30
CA PHE A 112 -17.75 -18.65 -9.67
C PHE A 112 -18.84 -18.70 -8.59
N GLY A 113 -18.74 -19.60 -7.60
CA GLY A 113 -19.74 -19.74 -6.54
C GLY A 113 -21.03 -20.48 -6.95
N ASP A 114 -22.20 -19.97 -6.54
CA ASP A 114 -23.53 -20.53 -6.80
C ASP A 114 -24.48 -19.55 -7.52
N ASP A 115 -25.74 -19.96 -7.73
CA ASP A 115 -26.77 -19.16 -8.42
C ASP A 115 -27.90 -18.75 -7.46
N THR A 116 -27.55 -18.32 -6.24
CA THR A 116 -28.56 -18.01 -5.19
C THR A 116 -28.99 -16.54 -5.14
N SER A 117 -28.35 -15.65 -5.91
CA SER A 117 -28.78 -14.25 -6.03
C SER A 117 -30.17 -14.14 -6.65
N ARG A 118 -30.85 -13.03 -6.34
CA ARG A 118 -32.10 -12.61 -7.01
C ARG A 118 -31.93 -12.34 -8.51
N TRP A 119 -30.71 -12.06 -8.96
CA TRP A 119 -30.38 -11.73 -10.35
C TRP A 119 -29.69 -12.88 -11.08
N ALA A 120 -29.40 -13.99 -10.39
CA ALA A 120 -28.76 -15.14 -11.02
C ALA A 120 -29.58 -15.73 -12.17
N ASN A 121 -28.88 -16.18 -13.23
CA ASN A 121 -29.46 -16.77 -14.45
C ASN A 121 -30.31 -15.80 -15.29
N ASP A 122 -29.96 -14.51 -15.31
CA ASP A 122 -30.60 -13.51 -16.14
C ASP A 122 -29.81 -13.13 -17.42
N ASN A 123 -28.66 -13.79 -17.64
CA ASN A 123 -27.70 -13.63 -18.74
C ASN A 123 -26.75 -12.43 -18.61
N GLU A 124 -26.68 -11.81 -17.44
CA GLU A 124 -25.69 -10.81 -17.07
C GLU A 124 -24.91 -11.28 -15.85
N CYS A 125 -23.65 -10.86 -15.71
CA CYS A 125 -22.86 -11.14 -14.51
C CYS A 125 -23.03 -10.02 -13.49
N ASP A 126 -23.55 -10.34 -12.30
CA ASP A 126 -23.72 -9.40 -11.19
C ASP A 126 -22.56 -9.41 -10.19
N ASP A 127 -21.58 -10.28 -10.40
CA ASP A 127 -20.45 -10.43 -9.50
C ASP A 127 -19.37 -9.37 -9.76
N LYS A 128 -19.26 -8.41 -8.82
CA LYS A 128 -18.30 -7.30 -8.90
C LYS A 128 -16.83 -7.72 -8.94
N ARG A 129 -16.50 -9.00 -8.69
CA ARG A 129 -15.15 -9.54 -8.89
C ARG A 129 -14.75 -9.57 -10.38
N PHE A 130 -15.70 -9.42 -11.29
CA PHE A 130 -15.48 -9.40 -12.74
C PHE A 130 -15.65 -7.99 -13.35
N THR A 131 -15.12 -7.83 -14.55
CA THR A 131 -15.29 -6.64 -15.39
C THR A 131 -15.33 -7.03 -16.87
N GLY A 132 -16.07 -6.26 -17.68
CA GLY A 132 -16.15 -6.43 -19.11
C GLY A 132 -17.58 -6.42 -19.67
N PRO A 133 -17.75 -6.60 -20.99
CA PRO A 133 -19.05 -6.57 -21.68
C PRO A 133 -20.03 -7.71 -21.33
N GLY A 134 -19.72 -8.55 -20.35
CA GLY A 134 -20.64 -9.55 -19.80
C GLY A 134 -21.27 -9.16 -18.46
N MET A 135 -20.92 -7.99 -17.90
CA MET A 135 -21.47 -7.50 -16.64
C MET A 135 -22.90 -6.97 -16.83
N THR A 136 -23.67 -6.99 -15.75
CA THR A 136 -24.92 -6.21 -15.67
C THR A 136 -24.65 -4.72 -15.93
N GLU A 137 -25.65 -4.03 -16.47
CA GLU A 137 -25.68 -2.56 -16.54
C GLU A 137 -26.26 -1.93 -15.26
N THR A 138 -26.76 -2.76 -14.34
CA THR A 138 -27.34 -2.31 -13.07
C THR A 138 -26.28 -2.15 -11.98
N PRO A 139 -26.58 -1.45 -10.87
CA PRO A 139 -25.63 -1.29 -9.77
C PRO A 139 -25.23 -2.65 -9.17
N LEU A 140 -23.93 -2.91 -9.13
CA LEU A 140 -23.36 -4.11 -8.51
C LEU A 140 -23.52 -4.06 -6.98
N LEU A 141 -23.92 -5.18 -6.39
CA LEU A 141 -24.13 -5.31 -4.94
C LEU A 141 -23.13 -6.29 -4.34
N ASP A 142 -22.71 -6.04 -3.10
CA ASP A 142 -21.83 -6.95 -2.37
C ASP A 142 -22.49 -8.32 -2.09
N GLU A 143 -23.82 -8.35 -2.01
CA GLU A 143 -24.58 -9.60 -1.81
C GLU A 143 -24.60 -10.52 -3.03
N ASP A 144 -24.17 -10.04 -4.21
CA ASP A 144 -24.14 -10.81 -5.45
C ASP A 144 -22.77 -11.45 -5.74
N ILE A 145 -21.76 -11.15 -4.90
CA ILE A 145 -20.42 -11.73 -5.02
C ILE A 145 -20.48 -13.25 -4.86
N GLY A 146 -20.16 -13.99 -5.93
CA GLY A 146 -20.19 -15.45 -5.95
C GLY A 146 -21.58 -16.07 -5.92
N HIS A 147 -22.63 -15.28 -6.20
CA HIS A 147 -24.03 -15.73 -6.17
C HIS A 147 -24.73 -15.66 -7.52
N ASP A 148 -23.94 -15.47 -8.58
CA ASP A 148 -24.36 -15.49 -9.99
C ASP A 148 -23.36 -16.29 -10.86
N ALA A 149 -23.13 -17.53 -10.46
CA ALA A 149 -22.05 -18.35 -10.99
C ALA A 149 -22.19 -18.70 -12.48
N THR A 150 -23.41 -18.99 -12.92
CA THR A 150 -23.66 -19.49 -14.27
C THR A 150 -23.42 -18.42 -15.33
N ASP A 151 -23.91 -17.20 -15.12
CA ASP A 151 -23.76 -16.11 -16.08
C ASP A 151 -22.32 -15.58 -16.11
N CYS A 152 -21.72 -15.37 -14.94
CA CYS A 152 -20.31 -14.97 -14.84
C CYS A 152 -19.37 -15.99 -15.47
N ARG A 153 -19.59 -17.30 -15.29
CA ARG A 153 -18.79 -18.36 -15.93
C ARG A 153 -18.93 -18.34 -17.44
N LEU A 154 -20.16 -18.30 -17.95
CA LEU A 154 -20.40 -18.30 -19.39
C LEU A 154 -19.77 -17.07 -20.07
N ALA A 155 -19.89 -15.90 -19.46
CA ALA A 155 -19.31 -14.68 -19.99
C ALA A 155 -17.77 -14.64 -19.86
N TYR A 156 -17.19 -15.20 -18.80
CA TYR A 156 -15.75 -15.37 -18.65
C TYR A 156 -15.16 -16.35 -19.67
N GLU A 157 -15.76 -17.53 -19.85
CA GLU A 157 -15.32 -18.53 -20.84
C GLU A 157 -15.49 -18.03 -22.28
N ALA A 158 -16.46 -17.16 -22.52
CA ALA A 158 -16.64 -16.47 -23.80
C ALA A 158 -15.63 -15.32 -24.03
N GLY A 159 -14.75 -15.02 -23.08
CA GLY A 159 -13.80 -13.91 -23.13
C GLY A 159 -14.46 -12.53 -23.04
N ARG A 160 -15.70 -12.46 -22.57
CA ARG A 160 -16.45 -11.21 -22.34
C ARG A 160 -16.23 -10.65 -20.94
N LEU A 161 -15.66 -11.43 -20.02
CA LEU A 161 -15.31 -11.00 -18.68
C LEU A 161 -13.86 -11.34 -18.34
N GLN A 162 -13.29 -10.52 -17.48
CA GLN A 162 -12.00 -10.73 -16.82
C GLN A 162 -12.17 -10.44 -15.33
N LEU A 163 -11.28 -10.96 -14.48
CA LEU A 163 -11.27 -10.57 -13.06
C LEU A 163 -10.84 -9.10 -12.97
N ALA A 164 -11.58 -8.32 -12.18
CA ALA A 164 -11.22 -6.94 -11.90
C ALA A 164 -9.95 -6.89 -11.03
N ASP A 165 -9.00 -6.03 -11.38
CA ASP A 165 -7.82 -5.76 -10.57
C ASP A 165 -8.24 -5.06 -9.27
N GLY A 166 -8.48 -5.84 -8.20
CA GLY A 166 -8.51 -5.39 -6.82
C GLY A 166 -9.80 -4.70 -6.33
N ASP A 167 -10.81 -5.49 -6.01
CA ASP A 167 -11.57 -5.41 -4.74
C ASP A 167 -12.44 -6.69 -4.59
N ALA A 168 -11.80 -7.83 -4.33
CA ALA A 168 -12.52 -9.02 -3.90
C ALA A 168 -12.86 -8.83 -2.42
N GLY A 169 -14.08 -8.34 -2.21
CA GLY A 169 -14.69 -8.07 -0.91
C GLY A 169 -14.43 -9.16 0.12
N ALA A 170 -14.22 -8.69 1.34
CA ALA A 170 -14.11 -9.49 2.55
C ALA A 170 -15.17 -10.60 2.60
N ALA A 171 -14.72 -11.86 2.59
CA ALA A 171 -15.54 -12.95 3.07
C ALA A 171 -15.66 -12.84 4.61
N PRO A 172 -16.86 -12.81 5.20
CA PRO A 172 -17.00 -12.87 6.65
C PRO A 172 -16.66 -14.29 7.12
N ALA A 173 -15.59 -14.41 7.91
CA ALA A 173 -15.28 -15.62 8.66
C ALA A 173 -16.29 -15.83 9.80
N LYS A 174 -16.78 -17.06 9.90
CA LYS A 174 -17.78 -17.56 10.87
C LYS A 174 -17.26 -17.58 12.32
#